data_AF-A0A3B8NVP9-F1
#
_entry.id   AF-A0A3B8NVP9-F1
#
_cell.length_a   1.000
_cell.length_b   1.000
_cell.length_c   1.000
_cell.angle_alpha   90.00
_cell.angle_beta   90.00
_cell.angle_gamma   90.00
#
_symmetry.space_group_name_H-M   'P 1'
#
loop_
_entity.id
_entity.type
_entity.pdbx_description
1 polymer ?
#
loop_
_entity_poly.entity_id
_entity_poly.type
_entity_poly.pdbx_seq_one_letter_code
_entity_poly.pdbx_strand_id
1 'polypeptide(L)' 'LDHWIKTRPEEPPSFESRLESTNYVGTPDRVLEKIKKLRDEHNVQYYTAHFSYGDIGHEKIMRSMELFAKEVMPKFK' A
#
# COMPACT_ATOMS: atom_id res chain seq x y z
N LEU A 1 -18.18 -5.72 -29.72
CA LEU A 1 -16.72 -5.98 -29.59
C LEU A 1 -15.88 -5.01 -30.42
N ASP A 2 -16.51 -4.22 -31.29
CA ASP A 2 -15.84 -3.37 -32.29
C ASP A 2 -15.11 -2.14 -31.71
N HIS A 3 -15.29 -1.85 -30.42
CA HIS A 3 -14.71 -0.70 -29.72
C HIS A 3 -13.71 -1.09 -28.62
N TRP A 4 -13.14 -2.30 -28.67
CA TRP A 4 -12.13 -2.71 -27.70
C TRP A 4 -10.85 -1.88 -27.87
N ILE A 5 -10.36 -1.31 -26.76
CA ILE A 5 -9.11 -0.53 -26.75
C ILE A 5 -7.94 -1.47 -27.02
N LYS A 6 -7.32 -1.32 -28.20
CA LYS A 6 -6.20 -2.17 -28.67
C LYS A 6 -4.82 -1.69 -28.19
N THR A 7 -4.73 -0.43 -27.80
CA THR A 7 -3.49 0.22 -27.35
C THR A 7 -3.79 1.09 -26.16
N ARG A 8 -2.91 1.07 -25.16
CA ARG A 8 -3.08 1.88 -23.96
C ARG A 8 -3.08 3.37 -24.35
N PRO A 9 -4.12 4.14 -24.00
CA PRO A 9 -4.22 5.55 -24.39
C PRO A 9 -3.32 6.48 -23.55
N GLU A 10 -2.80 5.97 -22.43
CA GLU A 10 -2.01 6.72 -21.45
C GLU A 10 -0.77 5.92 -21.04
N GLU A 11 0.34 6.62 -20.80
CA GLU A 11 1.57 6.00 -20.33
C GLU A 11 1.37 5.35 -18.95
N PRO A 12 2.08 4.25 -18.64
CA PRO A 12 2.09 3.71 -17.30
C PRO A 12 2.55 4.78 -16.30
N PRO A 13 1.94 4.88 -15.11
CA PRO A 13 2.48 5.68 -14.03
C PRO A 13 3.93 5.27 -13.74
N SER A 14 4.79 6.26 -13.48
CA SER A 14 6.17 5.98 -13.06
C SER A 14 6.20 5.24 -11.72
N PHE A 15 7.33 4.60 -11.43
CA PHE A 15 7.54 3.94 -10.14
C PHE A 15 7.33 4.90 -8.97
N GLU A 16 7.88 6.11 -9.07
CA GLU A 16 7.81 7.18 -8.08
C GLU A 16 6.36 7.62 -7.86
N SER A 17 5.62 7.85 -8.94
CA SER A 17 4.20 8.21 -8.87
C SER A 17 3.38 7.12 -8.15
N ARG A 18 3.70 5.85 -8.39
CA ARG A 18 3.04 4.72 -7.73
C ARG A 18 3.44 4.56 -6.27
N LEU A 19 4.71 4.85 -5.95
CA LEU A 19 5.21 4.87 -4.59
C LEU A 19 4.55 5.96 -3.75
N GLU A 20 4.27 7.12 -4.33
CA GLU A 20 3.57 8.22 -3.67
C GLU A 20 2.08 7.95 -3.48
N SER A 21 1.41 7.41 -4.50
CA SER A 21 -0.06 7.33 -4.54
C SER A 21 -0.67 6.08 -3.93
N THR A 22 -0.08 4.89 -4.18
CA THR A 22 -0.80 3.62 -4.04
C THR A 22 -0.03 2.53 -3.30
N ASN A 23 1.29 2.64 -3.21
CA ASN A 23 2.10 1.64 -2.50
C ASN A 23 2.35 2.02 -1.03
N TYR A 24 1.85 1.19 -0.12
CA TYR A 24 2.11 1.27 1.33
C TYR A 24 3.28 0.35 1.69
N VAL A 25 4.46 0.66 1.14
CA VAL A 25 5.69 -0.12 1.32
C VAL A 25 6.79 0.79 1.85
N GLY A 26 7.57 0.30 2.82
CA GLY A 26 8.68 1.03 3.40
C GLY A 26 8.87 0.72 4.88
N THR A 27 9.45 1.67 5.61
CA THR A 27 9.58 1.60 7.07
C THR A 27 8.22 1.72 7.76
N PRO A 28 8.10 1.23 9.01
CA PRO A 28 6.88 1.39 9.80
C PRO A 28 6.40 2.84 9.89
N ASP A 29 7.32 3.80 10.09
CA ASP A 29 6.99 5.24 10.14
C ASP A 29 6.36 5.74 8.83
N ARG A 30 6.93 5.37 7.68
CA ARG A 30 6.39 5.78 6.37
C ARG A 30 5.00 5.20 6.12
N VAL A 31 4.76 3.95 6.53
CA VAL A 31 3.45 3.30 6.41
C VAL A 31 2.44 3.97 7.35
N LEU A 32 2.86 4.28 8.59
CA LEU A 32 2.04 4.99 9.57
C LEU A 32 1.58 6.37 9.06
N GLU A 33 2.50 7.18 8.52
CA GLU A 33 2.18 8.50 7.97
C GLU A 33 1.16 8.41 6.84
N LYS A 34 1.34 7.45 5.92
CA LYS A 34 0.41 7.24 4.81
C LYS A 34 -0.99 6.83 5.28
N ILE A 35 -1.09 5.90 6.24
CA ILE A 35 -2.40 5.48 6.76
C ILE A 35 -3.06 6.61 7.56
N LYS A 36 -2.29 7.41 8.32
CA LYS A 36 -2.81 8.61 8.99
C LYS A 36 -3.38 9.60 7.99
N LYS A 37 -2.67 9.85 6.88
CA LYS A 37 -3.14 10.72 5.79
C LYS A 37 -4.49 10.25 5.24
N LEU A 38 -4.67 8.94 5.01
CA LEU A 38 -5.96 8.39 4.59
C LEU A 38 -7.08 8.67 5.60
N ARG A 39 -6.81 8.49 6.90
CA ARG A 39 -7.79 8.75 7.95
C ARG A 39 -8.12 10.24 8.04
N ASP A 40 -7.10 11.09 8.07
CA ASP A 40 -7.25 12.52 8.38
C ASP A 40 -7.77 13.32 7.17
N GLU A 41 -7.35 12.98 5.95
CA GLU A 41 -7.76 13.70 4.72
C GLU A 41 -8.97 13.07 4.01
N HIS A 42 -9.18 11.77 4.15
CA HIS A 42 -10.22 11.03 3.41
C HIS A 42 -11.23 10.32 4.32
N ASN A 43 -11.14 10.49 5.64
CA ASN A 43 -12.04 9.90 6.63
C ASN A 43 -12.16 8.37 6.53
N VAL A 44 -11.08 7.70 6.11
CA VAL A 44 -11.04 6.23 6.00
C VAL A 44 -11.10 5.60 7.40
N GLN A 45 -12.12 4.77 7.63
CA GLN A 45 -12.36 4.10 8.92
C GLN A 45 -11.76 2.69 8.99
N TYR A 46 -11.57 2.06 7.83
CA TYR A 46 -11.07 0.70 7.73
C TYR A 46 -9.95 0.63 6.71
N TYR A 47 -8.82 0.07 7.12
CA TYR A 47 -7.66 -0.14 6.26
C TYR A 47 -7.35 -1.64 6.20
N THR A 48 -7.38 -2.20 5.00
CA THR A 48 -7.02 -3.60 4.75
C THR A 48 -5.59 -3.66 4.21
N ALA A 49 -4.70 -4.36 4.91
CA ALA A 49 -3.32 -4.54 4.51
C ALA A 49 -3.12 -5.90 3.81
N HIS A 50 -2.59 -5.87 2.58
CA HIS A 50 -2.19 -7.07 1.86
C HIS A 50 -0.67 -7.21 1.90
N PHE A 51 -0.17 -8.27 2.56
CA PHE A 51 1.27 -8.46 2.78
C PHE A 51 1.92 -9.45 1.80
N SER A 52 1.11 -10.30 1.16
CA SER A 52 1.59 -11.38 0.30
C SER A 52 1.49 -10.97 -1.16
N TYR A 53 2.59 -10.52 -1.77
CA TYR A 53 2.64 -10.20 -3.19
C TYR A 53 3.66 -11.07 -3.92
N GLY A 54 3.27 -11.57 -5.10
CA GLY A 54 4.16 -12.36 -5.96
C GLY A 54 4.77 -13.56 -5.25
N ASP A 55 6.09 -13.69 -5.32
CA ASP A 55 6.90 -14.78 -4.78
C ASP A 55 7.65 -14.39 -3.48
N ILE A 56 7.16 -13.39 -2.75
CA ILE A 56 7.76 -13.02 -1.46
C ILE A 56 7.73 -14.23 -0.51
N GLY A 57 8.90 -14.64 -0.05
CA GLY A 57 9.05 -15.78 0.86
C GLY A 57 8.26 -15.60 2.16
N HIS A 58 7.69 -16.68 2.66
CA HIS A 58 6.82 -16.71 3.84
C HIS A 58 7.43 -16.00 5.07
N GLU A 59 8.71 -16.24 5.36
CA GLU A 59 9.43 -15.59 6.47
C GLU A 59 9.36 -14.05 6.40
N LYS A 60 9.59 -13.48 5.21
CA LYS A 60 9.55 -12.03 4.99
C LYS A 60 8.13 -11.48 5.17
N ILE A 61 7.12 -12.23 4.72
CA ILE A 61 5.71 -11.87 4.93
C ILE A 61 5.42 -11.82 6.43
N MET A 62 5.76 -12.88 7.16
CA MET A 62 5.53 -12.97 8.61
C MET A 62 6.25 -11.85 9.36
N ARG A 63 7.48 -11.54 8.98
CA ARG A 63 8.25 -10.44 9.59
C ARG A 63 7.60 -9.07 9.33
N SER A 64 7.09 -8.84 8.13
CA SER A 64 6.38 -7.59 7.78
C SER A 64 5.09 -7.44 8.59
N MET A 65 4.31 -8.52 8.72
CA MET A 65 3.10 -8.53 9.55
C MET A 65 3.41 -8.26 11.04
N GLU A 66 4.48 -8.86 11.57
CA GLU A 66 4.92 -8.64 12.94
C GLU A 66 5.30 -7.17 13.20
N LEU A 67 6.11 -6.58 12.31
CA LEU A 67 6.51 -5.17 12.41
C LEU A 67 5.31 -4.25 12.32
N PHE A 68 4.39 -4.51 11.39
CA PHE A 68 3.17 -3.72 11.25
C PHE A 68 2.31 -3.77 12.53
N ALA A 69 2.10 -4.96 13.10
CA ALA A 69 1.33 -5.13 14.32
C ALA A 69 1.98 -4.47 15.54
N LYS A 70 3.31 -4.48 15.63
CA LYS A 70 4.06 -3.93 16.78
C LYS A 70 4.28 -2.42 16.70
N GLU A 71 4.55 -1.89 15.51
CA GLU A 71 5.03 -0.52 15.37
C GLU A 71 3.99 0.44 14.78
N VAL A 72 3.10 -0.06 13.91
CA VAL A 72 2.11 0.77 13.21
C VAL A 72 0.76 0.77 13.93
N MET A 73 0.18 -0.42 14.17
CA MET A 73 -1.16 -0.55 14.74
C MET A 73 -1.37 0.18 16.07
N PRO A 74 -0.45 0.16 17.06
CA PRO A 74 -0.67 0.82 18.36
C PRO A 74 -0.81 2.35 18.29
N LYS A 75 -0.49 2.95 17.15
CA LYS A 75 -0.57 4.40 16.91
C LYS A 75 -1.97 4.83 16.44
N PHE A 76 -2.84 3.89 16.10
CA PHE A 76 -4.24 4.10 15.79
C PHE A 76 -5.06 3.60 16.98
N LYS A 77 -5.52 4.52 17.82
CA LYS A 77 -6.42 4.26 18.95
C LYS A 77 -7.79 4.83 18.64
#